data_AF-A0A0B6ZWT2-F1
#
_entry.id   AF-A0A0B6ZWT2-F1
#
_cell.length_a   1.000
_cell.length_b   1.000
_cell.length_c   1.000
_cell.angle_alpha   90.00
_cell.angle_beta   90.00
_cell.angle_gamma   90.00
#
_symmetry.space_group_name_H-M   'P 1'
#
loop_
_entity.id
_entity.type
_entity.pdbx_description
1 polymer ?
#
loop_
_entity_poly.entity_id
_entity_poly.type
_entity_poly.pdbx_seq_one_letter_code
_entity_poly.pdbx_strand_id
1 'polypeptide(L)'
;IPLWATAFYVYLQATIGCLTCFPLFACLTTRYRAVGAAFCITYSLLWLILKLMELSQNVEWQINSLSNDTSVRNIIIAYHILQGLPIIFCYIVLIVYCIYILHRCYTTKVYYFSKRMERSVRVHQEEHVRWVLKKFKINCAAQNSRNCNSSRTFLEQMKNSIRL
;
A
#
# COMPACT_ATOMS: atom_id res chain seq x y z
N ILE A 1 18.17 -3.06 31.35
CA ILE A 1 17.58 -4.13 30.50
C ILE A 1 18.72 -4.70 29.66
N PRO A 2 18.93 -6.02 29.65
CA PRO A 2 20.01 -6.61 28.84
C PRO A 2 19.76 -6.40 27.34
N LEU A 3 20.82 -6.25 26.54
CA LEU A 3 20.74 -5.90 25.10
C LEU A 3 19.81 -6.80 24.29
N TRP A 4 19.80 -8.11 24.58
CA TRP A 4 18.92 -9.07 23.92
C TRP A 4 17.43 -8.82 24.22
N ALA A 5 17.09 -8.36 25.43
CA ALA A 5 15.72 -8.05 25.81
C ALA A 5 15.23 -6.75 25.17
N THR A 6 16.12 -5.76 24.99
CA THR A 6 15.78 -4.54 24.25
C THR A 6 15.51 -4.84 22.77
N ALA A 7 16.33 -5.68 22.14
CA ALA A 7 16.10 -6.11 20.76
C ALA A 7 14.76 -6.84 20.61
N PHE A 8 14.46 -7.79 21.52
CA PHE A 8 13.19 -8.50 21.52
C PHE A 8 11.99 -7.56 21.67
N TYR A 9 12.09 -6.57 22.57
CA TYR A 9 11.06 -5.54 22.75
C TYR A 9 10.79 -4.74 21.47
N VAL A 10 11.83 -4.32 20.75
CA VAL A 10 11.69 -3.59 19.49
C VAL A 10 11.00 -4.44 18.41
N TYR A 11 11.37 -5.72 18.29
CA TYR A 11 10.70 -6.63 17.35
C TYR A 11 9.22 -6.82 17.69
N LEU A 12 8.90 -6.96 18.97
CA LEU A 12 7.53 -7.13 19.44
C LEU A 12 6.69 -5.87 19.11
N GLN A 13 7.25 -4.68 19.36
CA GLN A 13 6.62 -3.42 19.01
C GLN A 13 6.38 -3.28 17.49
N ALA A 14 7.35 -3.70 16.67
CA ALA A 14 7.19 -3.72 15.21
C ALA A 14 6.07 -4.69 14.77
N THR A 15 6.01 -5.89 15.34
CA THR A 15 4.92 -6.85 15.02
C THR A 15 3.56 -6.34 15.43
N ILE A 16 3.43 -5.67 16.59
CA ILE A 16 2.18 -5.02 17.00
C ILE A 16 1.80 -3.93 16.00
N GLY A 17 2.75 -3.10 15.56
CA GLY A 17 2.52 -2.08 14.53
C GLY A 17 2.03 -2.67 13.19
N CYS A 18 2.55 -3.82 12.78
CA CYS A 18 2.05 -4.52 11.58
C CYS A 18 0.63 -5.06 11.79
N LEU A 19 0.34 -5.63 12.96
CA LEU A 19 -0.98 -6.16 13.31
C LEU A 19 -2.03 -5.05 13.39
N THR A 20 -1.70 -3.88 13.90
CA THR A 20 -2.63 -2.73 13.95
C THR A 20 -2.92 -2.16 12.57
N CYS A 21 -2.00 -2.29 11.60
CA CYS A 21 -2.25 -1.90 10.22
C CYS A 21 -3.02 -2.97 9.41
N PHE A 22 -3.06 -4.22 9.88
CA PHE A 22 -3.68 -5.33 9.15
C PHE A 22 -5.18 -5.09 8.79
N PRO A 23 -6.03 -4.58 9.70
CA PRO A 23 -7.43 -4.30 9.37
C PRO A 23 -7.60 -3.30 8.22
N LEU A 24 -6.71 -2.31 8.10
CA LEU A 24 -6.74 -1.33 7.02
C LEU A 24 -6.56 -2.01 5.66
N PHE A 25 -5.54 -2.86 5.54
CA PHE A 25 -5.27 -3.62 4.32
C PHE A 25 -6.35 -4.65 4.02
N ALA A 26 -6.86 -5.32 5.05
CA ALA A 26 -7.98 -6.25 4.91
C ALA A 26 -9.20 -5.53 4.32
N CYS A 27 -9.59 -4.36 4.86
CA CYS A 27 -10.72 -3.57 4.38
C CYS A 27 -10.60 -3.16 2.90
N LEU A 28 -9.40 -2.74 2.48
CA LEU A 28 -9.10 -2.34 1.09
C LEU A 28 -9.14 -3.51 0.09
N THR A 29 -8.79 -4.71 0.55
CA THR A 29 -8.71 -5.91 -0.30
C THR A 29 -10.03 -6.69 -0.34
N THR A 30 -11.00 -6.37 0.51
CA THR A 30 -12.29 -7.06 0.54
C THR A 30 -13.05 -6.96 -0.78
N ARG A 31 -13.85 -8.01 -1.07
CA ARG A 31 -14.78 -8.02 -2.21
C ARG A 31 -15.97 -7.09 -1.98
N TYR A 32 -16.35 -6.89 -0.72
CA TYR A 32 -17.47 -6.03 -0.30
C TYR A 32 -16.99 -4.60 -0.07
N ARG A 33 -16.72 -3.87 -1.17
CA ARG A 33 -16.10 -2.53 -1.10
C ARG A 33 -16.83 -1.53 -0.20
N ALA A 34 -18.16 -1.53 -0.19
CA ALA A 34 -18.93 -0.62 0.66
C ALA A 34 -18.76 -0.94 2.16
N VAL A 35 -18.86 -2.22 2.52
CA VAL A 35 -18.69 -2.69 3.90
C VAL A 35 -17.25 -2.49 4.36
N GLY A 36 -16.27 -2.87 3.53
CA GLY A 36 -14.85 -2.64 3.79
C GLY A 36 -14.52 -1.16 3.95
N ALA A 37 -15.07 -0.28 3.11
CA ALA A 37 -14.88 1.17 3.24
C ALA A 37 -15.48 1.71 4.54
N ALA A 38 -16.67 1.26 4.95
CA ALA A 38 -17.29 1.68 6.20
C ALA A 38 -16.43 1.31 7.43
N PHE A 39 -15.97 0.06 7.51
CA PHE A 39 -15.06 -0.38 8.58
C PHE A 39 -13.70 0.33 8.53
N CYS A 40 -13.17 0.59 7.33
CA CYS A 40 -11.92 1.31 7.18
C CYS A 40 -12.04 2.75 7.70
N ILE A 41 -13.15 3.43 7.41
CA ILE A 41 -13.42 4.79 7.90
C ILE A 41 -13.50 4.81 9.42
N THR A 42 -14.30 3.92 10.03
CA THR A 42 -14.45 3.90 11.49
C THR A 42 -13.13 3.57 12.19
N TYR A 43 -12.39 2.59 11.68
CA TYR A 43 -11.09 2.22 12.22
C TYR A 43 -10.06 3.36 12.07
N SER A 44 -9.99 3.99 10.89
CA SER A 44 -9.06 5.11 10.64
C SER A 44 -9.40 6.33 11.48
N LEU A 45 -10.68 6.64 11.69
CA LEU A 45 -11.12 7.73 12.55
C LEU A 45 -10.72 7.48 14.01
N LEU A 46 -10.93 6.26 14.51
CA LEU A 46 -10.55 5.90 15.87
C LEU A 46 -9.03 6.06 16.08
N TRP A 47 -8.21 5.56 15.15
CA TRP A 47 -6.76 5.73 15.23
C TRP A 47 -6.30 7.17 15.06
N LEU A 48 -6.97 7.96 14.21
CA LEU A 48 -6.69 9.38 14.07
C LEU A 48 -6.98 10.14 15.36
N ILE A 49 -8.11 9.87 16.02
CA ILE A 49 -8.44 10.48 17.32
C ILE A 49 -7.40 10.10 18.37
N LEU A 50 -7.05 8.80 18.48
CA LEU A 50 -6.03 8.35 19.43
C LEU A 50 -4.68 9.04 19.19
N LYS A 51 -4.27 9.20 17.92
CA LYS A 51 -3.01 9.87 17.58
C LYS A 51 -3.03 11.36 17.86
N LEU A 52 -4.16 12.04 17.67
CA LEU A 52 -4.32 13.45 18.05
C LEU A 52 -4.28 13.62 19.58
N MET A 53 -4.93 12.73 20.34
CA MET A 53 -4.88 12.76 21.80
C MET A 53 -3.48 12.48 22.34
N GLU A 54 -2.77 11.50 21.77
CA GLU A 54 -1.39 11.20 22.14
C GLU A 54 -0.47 12.40 21.84
N LEU A 55 -0.65 13.05 20.69
CA LEU A 55 0.11 14.25 20.34
C LEU A 55 -0.17 15.41 21.31
N SER A 56 -1.44 15.65 21.67
CA SER A 56 -1.79 16.73 22.60
C SER A 56 -1.24 16.49 24.00
N GLN A 57 -1.35 15.26 24.51
CA GLN A 57 -0.82 14.89 25.83
C GLN A 57 0.71 14.97 25.89
N ASN A 58 1.40 14.50 24.84
CA ASN A 58 2.86 14.58 24.77
C ASN A 58 3.34 16.03 24.70
N VAL A 59 2.66 16.89 23.94
CA VAL A 59 2.97 18.32 23.87
C VAL A 59 2.76 18.97 25.23
N GLU A 60 1.65 18.70 25.91
CA GLU A 60 1.34 19.25 27.24
C GLU A 60 2.36 18.79 28.29
N TRP A 61 2.71 17.51 28.33
CA TRP A 61 3.70 16.97 29.26
C TRP A 61 5.09 17.58 29.05
N GLN A 62 5.50 17.76 27.80
CA GLN A 62 6.78 18.40 27.46
C GLN A 62 6.81 19.88 27.84
N ILE A 63 5.71 20.61 27.64
CA ILE A 63 5.57 22.01 28.08
C ILE A 63 5.71 22.13 29.60
N ASN A 64 5.13 21.19 30.36
CA ASN A 64 5.13 21.23 31.82
C ASN A 64 6.46 20.72 32.44
N SER A 65 7.20 19.84 31.76
CA SER A 65 8.45 19.28 32.29
C SER A 65 9.70 20.13 32.02
N LEU A 66 9.66 21.03 31.02
CA LEU A 66 10.83 21.79 30.56
C LEU A 66 10.75 23.28 30.94
N SER A 67 11.72 23.76 31.71
CA SER A 67 11.77 25.12 32.29
C SER A 67 12.20 26.24 31.31
N ASN A 68 11.56 27.41 31.49
CA ASN A 68 11.85 28.81 31.11
C ASN A 68 12.30 29.23 29.69
N ASP A 69 12.99 28.41 28.91
CA ASP A 69 13.47 28.85 27.59
C ASP A 69 12.40 28.69 26.50
N THR A 70 11.79 29.81 26.13
CA THR A 70 10.68 29.87 25.15
C THR A 70 11.08 29.39 23.75
N SER A 71 12.35 29.57 23.36
CA SER A 71 12.88 29.14 22.07
C SER A 71 13.04 27.61 22.00
N VAL A 72 13.58 26.98 23.05
CA VAL A 72 13.77 25.53 23.14
C VAL A 72 12.42 24.81 23.19
N ARG A 73 11.45 25.37 23.93
CA ARG A 73 10.08 24.84 23.99
C ARG A 73 9.43 24.79 22.61
N ASN A 74 9.54 25.87 21.83
CA ASN A 74 8.94 25.94 20.49
C ASN A 74 9.57 24.93 19.51
N ILE A 75 10.87 24.69 19.60
CA ILE A 75 11.57 23.71 18.76
C ILE A 75 11.10 22.29 19.06
N ILE A 76 10.94 21.93 20.35
CA ILE A 76 10.50 20.59 20.77
C ILE A 76 9.04 20.35 20.36
N ILE A 77 8.16 21.34 20.55
CA ILE A 77 6.77 21.26 20.09
C ILE A 77 6.73 21.06 18.56
N ALA A 78 7.48 21.87 17.81
CA ALA A 78 7.54 21.76 16.36
C ALA A 78 8.06 20.39 15.91
N TYR A 79 9.07 19.84 16.58
CA TYR A 79 9.60 18.51 16.30
C TYR A 79 8.55 17.41 16.48
N HIS A 80 7.83 17.41 17.61
CA HIS A 80 6.79 16.41 17.87
C HIS A 80 5.61 16.51 16.89
N ILE A 81 5.19 17.73 16.55
CA ILE A 81 4.14 17.95 15.55
C ILE A 81 4.61 17.44 14.18
N LEU A 82 5.83 17.78 13.77
CA LEU A 82 6.39 17.39 12.47
C LEU A 82 6.53 15.86 12.35
N GLN A 83 6.90 15.17 13.43
CA GLN A 83 6.99 13.72 13.47
C GLN A 83 5.61 13.04 13.36
N GLY A 84 4.56 13.63 13.96
CA GLY A 84 3.20 13.11 13.90
C GLY A 84 2.46 13.41 12.58
N LEU A 85 2.85 14.49 11.89
CA LEU A 85 2.20 14.98 10.68
C LEU A 85 2.08 13.96 9.52
N PRO A 86 3.12 13.20 9.13
CA PRO A 86 2.98 12.23 8.03
C PRO A 86 1.99 11.11 8.35
N ILE A 87 1.88 10.71 9.62
CA ILE A 87 0.95 9.68 10.07
C ILE A 87 -0.49 10.20 10.00
N ILE A 88 -0.73 11.40 10.52
CA ILE A 88 -2.04 12.06 10.48
C ILE A 88 -2.49 12.24 9.03
N PHE A 89 -1.60 12.74 8.17
CA PHE A 89 -1.88 12.93 6.75
C PHE A 89 -2.24 11.61 6.06
N CYS A 90 -1.53 10.52 6.37
CA CYS A 90 -1.83 9.19 5.85
C CYS A 90 -3.27 8.75 6.17
N TYR A 91 -3.69 8.90 7.43
CA TYR A 91 -5.07 8.57 7.83
C TYR A 91 -6.12 9.45 7.16
N ILE A 92 -5.86 10.75 7.02
CA ILE A 92 -6.77 11.67 6.30
C ILE A 92 -6.94 11.23 4.85
N VAL A 93 -5.84 10.96 4.15
CA VAL A 93 -5.88 10.47 2.75
C VAL A 93 -6.63 9.16 2.66
N LEU A 94 -6.44 8.25 3.62
CA LEU A 94 -7.14 6.97 3.65
C LEU A 94 -8.66 7.15 3.85
N ILE A 95 -9.07 8.05 4.74
CA ILE A 95 -10.48 8.38 4.98
C ILE A 95 -11.11 8.97 3.71
N VAL A 96 -10.45 9.96 3.09
CA VAL A 96 -10.92 10.57 1.83
C VAL A 96 -11.04 9.53 0.73
N TYR A 97 -10.05 8.64 0.61
CA TYR A 97 -10.08 7.54 -0.36
C TYR A 97 -11.26 6.58 -0.12
N CYS A 98 -11.51 6.21 1.14
CA CYS A 98 -12.64 5.34 1.49
C CYS A 98 -13.98 6.01 1.21
N ILE A 99 -14.13 7.30 1.53
CA ILE A 99 -15.31 8.10 1.19
C ILE A 99 -15.50 8.15 -0.33
N TYR A 100 -14.43 8.35 -1.09
CA TYR A 100 -14.48 8.34 -2.56
C TYR A 100 -14.96 7.00 -3.12
N ILE A 101 -14.46 5.87 -2.59
CA ILE A 101 -14.95 4.53 -2.96
C ILE A 101 -16.44 4.39 -2.64
N LEU A 102 -16.85 4.82 -1.44
CA LEU A 102 -18.23 4.68 -0.96
C LEU A 102 -19.18 5.52 -1.81
N HIS A 103 -18.80 6.76 -2.13
CA HIS A 103 -19.51 7.64 -3.06
C HIS A 103 -19.62 7.00 -4.45
N ARG A 104 -18.51 6.48 -4.99
CA ARG A 104 -18.52 5.80 -6.29
C ARG A 104 -19.43 4.58 -6.30
N CYS A 105 -19.45 3.78 -5.22
CA CYS A 105 -20.35 2.66 -5.06
C CYS A 105 -21.82 3.11 -5.03
N TYR A 106 -22.12 4.21 -4.35
CA TYR A 106 -23.46 4.82 -4.32
C TYR A 106 -23.91 5.30 -5.70
N THR A 107 -23.08 6.09 -6.39
CA THR A 107 -23.39 6.63 -7.73
C THR A 107 -23.61 5.54 -8.77
N THR A 108 -22.80 4.48 -8.74
CA THR A 108 -22.88 3.42 -9.76
C THR A 108 -23.97 2.38 -9.48
N LYS A 109 -24.65 2.44 -8.32
CA LYS A 109 -25.64 1.43 -7.85
C LYS A 109 -25.14 -0.02 -7.94
N VAL A 110 -23.82 -0.24 -8.04
CA VAL A 110 -23.21 -1.58 -8.04
C VAL A 110 -23.08 -2.00 -6.58
N TYR A 111 -24.21 -2.34 -5.96
CA TYR A 111 -24.26 -2.68 -4.54
C TYR A 111 -23.63 -4.05 -4.24
N TYR A 112 -23.57 -4.94 -5.21
CA TYR A 112 -22.91 -6.23 -5.08
C TYR A 112 -22.34 -6.58 -6.45
N PHE A 113 -21.26 -7.36 -6.49
CA PHE A 113 -20.72 -7.93 -7.73
C PHE A 113 -19.79 -7.04 -8.57
N SER A 114 -18.71 -6.54 -7.95
CA SER A 114 -17.44 -6.82 -8.64
C SER A 114 -17.16 -8.30 -8.43
N LYS A 115 -17.77 -9.15 -9.27
CA LYS A 115 -17.08 -10.35 -9.73
C LYS A 115 -15.77 -9.79 -10.23
N ARG A 116 -14.73 -9.83 -9.41
CA ARG A 116 -13.38 -9.62 -9.87
C ARG A 116 -13.26 -10.68 -10.95
N MET A 117 -13.44 -10.27 -12.20
CA MET A 117 -13.12 -11.07 -13.36
C MET A 117 -11.62 -11.31 -13.24
N GLU A 118 -11.22 -12.30 -12.44
CA GLU A 118 -9.89 -12.89 -12.48
C GLU A 118 -9.62 -13.54 -13.85
N ARG A 119 -10.59 -13.50 -14.77
CA ARG A 119 -10.46 -13.89 -16.18
C ARG A 119 -10.40 -12.73 -17.19
N SER A 120 -10.54 -11.47 -16.77
CA SER A 120 -10.32 -10.34 -17.68
C SER A 120 -8.83 -10.02 -17.62
N VAL A 121 -8.11 -10.43 -18.68
CA VAL A 121 -6.72 -9.99 -18.90
C VAL A 121 -6.72 -8.48 -18.80
N ARG A 122 -5.93 -7.93 -17.87
CA ARG A 122 -5.87 -6.46 -17.72
C ARG A 122 -5.29 -5.89 -19.01
N VAL A 123 -5.76 -4.73 -19.44
CA VAL A 123 -5.23 -4.02 -20.63
C VAL A 123 -3.70 -3.92 -20.58
N HIS A 124 -3.13 -3.69 -19.39
CA HIS A 124 -1.68 -3.71 -19.18
C HIS A 124 -1.02 -5.07 -19.47
N GLN A 125 -1.66 -6.18 -19.10
CA GLN A 125 -1.17 -7.53 -19.41
C GLN A 125 -1.25 -7.82 -20.91
N GLU A 126 -2.30 -7.33 -21.59
CA GLU A 126 -2.43 -7.45 -23.05
C GLU A 126 -1.34 -6.65 -23.78
N GLU A 127 -1.07 -5.42 -23.33
CA GLU A 127 -0.01 -4.57 -23.87
C GLU A 127 1.37 -5.18 -23.66
N HIS A 128 1.62 -5.75 -22.48
CA HIS A 128 2.87 -6.46 -22.22
C HIS A 128 3.05 -7.66 -23.15
N VAL A 129 2.01 -8.50 -23.30
CA VAL A 129 2.05 -9.65 -24.23
C VAL A 129 2.26 -9.19 -25.68
N ARG A 130 1.57 -8.14 -26.12
CA ARG A 130 1.76 -7.55 -27.46
C ARG A 130 3.18 -7.02 -27.66
N TRP A 131 3.74 -6.33 -26.67
CA TRP A 131 5.10 -5.81 -26.73
C TRP A 131 6.13 -6.94 -26.80
N VAL A 132 5.98 -7.97 -25.97
CA VAL A 132 6.85 -9.16 -25.97
C VAL A 132 6.81 -9.84 -27.34
N LEU A 133 5.63 -10.12 -27.88
CA LEU A 133 5.47 -10.73 -29.21
C LEU A 133 6.08 -9.88 -30.33
N LYS A 134 5.91 -8.55 -30.28
CA LYS A 134 6.50 -7.62 -31.26
C LYS A 134 8.03 -7.62 -31.18
N LYS A 135 8.60 -7.60 -29.97
CA LYS A 135 10.05 -7.64 -29.75
C LYS A 135 10.67 -8.96 -30.23
N PHE A 136 10.01 -10.09 -29.99
CA PHE A 136 10.43 -11.39 -30.52
C PHE A 136 10.40 -11.43 -32.05
N LYS A 137 9.35 -10.90 -32.69
CA LYS A 137 9.26 -10.86 -34.15
C LYS A 137 10.41 -10.05 -34.77
N ILE A 138 10.75 -8.90 -34.16
CA ILE A 138 11.88 -8.06 -34.61
C ILE A 138 13.21 -8.80 -34.44
N ASN A 139 13.42 -9.48 -33.30
CA ASN A 139 14.63 -10.26 -33.05
C ASN A 139 14.76 -11.46 -34.00
N CYS A 140 13.68 -12.20 -34.28
CA CYS A 140 13.69 -13.28 -35.27
C CYS A 140 13.92 -12.76 -36.70
N ALA A 141 13.34 -11.61 -37.07
CA ALA A 141 13.61 -11.00 -38.38
C ALA A 141 15.08 -10.54 -38.52
N ALA A 142 15.66 -9.99 -37.45
CA ALA A 142 17.07 -9.62 -37.40
C ALA A 142 18.02 -10.84 -37.35
N GLN A 143 17.55 -11.99 -36.84
CA GLN A 143 18.32 -13.24 -36.77
C GLN A 143 18.20 -14.07 -38.05
N ASN A 144 17.04 -14.05 -38.74
CA ASN A 144 16.85 -14.65 -40.07
C ASN A 144 17.68 -13.93 -41.15
N SER A 145 18.03 -12.65 -40.97
CA SER A 145 19.00 -11.99 -41.87
C SER A 145 20.46 -12.38 -41.59
N ARG A 146 20.74 -13.03 -40.45
CA ARG A 146 22.09 -13.45 -40.04
C ARG A 146 22.32 -14.97 -40.02
N ASN A 147 21.28 -15.80 -40.04
CA ASN A 147 21.43 -17.27 -40.05
C ASN A 147 20.23 -17.95 -40.73
N CYS A 148 20.42 -18.34 -41.99
CA CYS A 148 19.41 -18.99 -42.82
C CYS A 148 19.32 -20.52 -42.64
N ASN A 149 19.64 -21.08 -41.46
CA ASN A 149 19.79 -22.55 -41.31
C ASN A 149 19.24 -23.18 -40.02
N SER A 150 18.43 -22.51 -39.21
CA SER A 150 17.84 -23.16 -38.01
C SER A 150 16.38 -22.78 -37.80
N SER A 151 15.51 -23.32 -38.65
CA SER A 151 14.05 -23.28 -38.50
C SER A 151 13.60 -24.22 -37.38
N ARG A 152 13.64 -23.75 -36.12
CA ARG A 152 12.76 -24.28 -35.07
C ARG A 152 11.67 -23.27 -34.80
N THR A 153 10.43 -23.71 -34.87
CA THR A 153 9.28 -22.80 -34.74
C THR A 153 9.13 -22.34 -33.28
N PHE A 154 8.66 -21.11 -33.08
CA PHE A 154 8.44 -20.48 -31.75
C PHE A 154 7.69 -21.39 -30.77
N LEU A 155 6.71 -22.16 -31.27
CA LEU A 155 5.95 -23.13 -30.50
C LEU A 155 6.80 -24.28 -29.96
N GLU A 156 7.82 -24.74 -30.71
CA GLU A 156 8.72 -25.82 -30.26
C GLU A 156 9.70 -25.35 -29.19
N GLN A 157 10.24 -24.14 -29.32
CA GLN A 157 11.14 -23.58 -28.29
C GLN A 157 10.39 -23.36 -26.97
N MET A 158 9.17 -22.82 -27.03
CA MET A 158 8.33 -22.61 -25.84
C MET A 158 7.88 -23.95 -25.22
N LYS A 159 7.56 -24.96 -26.04
CA LYS A 159 7.18 -26.30 -25.56
C LYS A 159 8.35 -27.05 -24.92
N ASN A 160 9.59 -26.76 -25.33
CA ASN A 160 10.79 -27.34 -24.71
C ASN A 160 11.21 -26.61 -23.42
N SER A 161 11.01 -25.28 -23.32
CA SER A 161 11.30 -24.54 -22.08
C SER A 161 10.29 -24.79 -20.96
N ILE A 162 9.07 -25.24 -21.29
CA ILE A 162 8.03 -25.62 -20.31
C ILE A 162 8.23 -27.06 -19.79
N ARG A 163 9.07 -27.87 -20.45
CA ARG A 163 9.33 -29.28 -20.10
C ARG A 163 10.59 -29.49 -19.23
N LEU A 164 11.28 -28.42 -18.83
CA LEU A 164 12.33 -28.41 -17.80
C LEU A 164 11.71 -27.99 -16.47
#